data_AF-A0A958Z5U3-F1
#
_entry.id   AF-A0A958Z5U3-F1
#
_cell.length_a   1.000
_cell.length_b   1.000
_cell.length_c   1.000
_cell.angle_alpha   90.00
_cell.angle_beta   90.00
_cell.angle_gamma   90.00
#
_symmetry.space_group_name_H-M   'P 1'
#
loop_
_entity.id
_entity.type
_entity.pdbx_description
1 polymer ?
#
loop_
_entity_poly.entity_id
_entity_poly.type
_entity_poly.pdbx_seq_one_letter_code
_entity_poly.pdbx_strand_id
1 'polypeptide(L)' 'MVEEQELVTALQTEGAKEAAFRELVAQYKERLYWQIRNMVLDHDDADDVLQNTFIKIFRNINSF' A
#
# COMPACT_ATOMS: atom_id res chain seq x y z
N MET A 1 -11.91 -12.20 4.37
CA MET A 1 -10.55 -11.60 4.37
C MET A 1 -9.74 -12.43 3.40
N VAL A 2 -9.17 -11.80 2.38
CA VAL A 2 -8.24 -12.46 1.45
C VAL A 2 -6.98 -12.83 2.23
N GLU A 3 -6.41 -14.01 2.02
CA GLU A 3 -5.14 -14.36 2.66
C GLU A 3 -4.01 -13.46 2.12
N GLU A 4 -3.07 -13.04 2.96
CA GLU A 4 -1.99 -12.14 2.54
C GLU A 4 -1.18 -12.69 1.36
N GLN A 5 -1.00 -14.02 1.30
CA GLN A 5 -0.31 -14.68 0.19
C GLN A 5 -1.08 -14.58 -1.14
N GLU A 6 -2.40 -14.69 -1.08
CA GLU A 6 -3.27 -14.52 -2.25
C GLU A 6 -3.24 -13.06 -2.73
N LEU A 7 -3.26 -12.11 -1.79
CA LEU A 7 -3.18 -10.68 -2.09
C LEU A 7 -1.86 -10.33 -2.80
N VAL A 8 -0.73 -10.83 -2.30
CA VAL A 8 0.58 -10.63 -2.94
C VAL A 8 0.61 -11.23 -4.35
N THR A 9 0.13 -12.46 -4.51
CA THR A 9 0.06 -13.12 -5.82
C THR A 9 -0.80 -12.34 -6.81
N ALA A 10 -1.94 -11.83 -6.35
CA ALA A 10 -2.84 -11.01 -7.17
C ALA A 10 -2.21 -9.65 -7.54
N LEU A 11 -1.41 -9.04 -6.66
CA LEU A 11 -0.68 -7.80 -6.95
C LEU A 11 0.44 -7.98 -8.00
N GLN A 12 1.00 -9.19 -8.13
CA GLN A 12 2.02 -9.52 -9.13
C GLN A 12 1.41 -9.91 -10.49
N THR A 13 0.10 -10.15 -10.55
CA THR A 13 -0.60 -10.59 -11.77
C THR A 13 -1.20 -9.40 -12.52
N GLU A 14 -0.77 -9.11 -13.75
CA GLU A 14 -1.20 -7.91 -14.50
C GLU A 14 -2.73 -7.73 -14.60
N GLY A 15 -3.49 -8.81 -14.81
CA GLY A 15 -4.95 -8.74 -14.92
C GLY A 15 -5.70 -8.50 -13.60
N ALA A 16 -5.05 -8.73 -12.46
CA ALA A 16 -5.64 -8.57 -11.13
C ALA A 16 -5.00 -7.44 -10.32
N LYS A 17 -3.86 -6.92 -10.77
CA LYS A 17 -3.00 -5.97 -10.03
C LYS A 17 -3.74 -4.73 -9.55
N GLU A 18 -4.56 -4.11 -10.40
CA GLU A 18 -5.31 -2.90 -9.99
C GLU A 18 -6.36 -3.20 -8.91
N ALA A 19 -7.11 -4.30 -9.06
CA ALA A 19 -8.13 -4.69 -8.09
C ALA A 19 -7.47 -5.08 -6.74
N ALA A 20 -6.40 -5.87 -6.80
CA ALA A 20 -5.62 -6.25 -5.63
C ALA A 20 -4.99 -5.03 -4.94
N PHE A 21 -4.55 -4.04 -5.72
CA PHE A 21 -4.00 -2.81 -5.15
C PHE A 21 -5.06 -1.94 -4.46
N ARG A 22 -6.27 -1.86 -5.00
CA ARG A 22 -7.38 -1.18 -4.30
C ARG A 22 -7.70 -1.86 -2.97
N GLU A 23 -7.70 -3.18 -2.95
CA GLU A 23 -7.90 -3.97 -1.73
C GLU A 23 -6.78 -3.72 -0.71
N LEU A 24 -5.52 -3.73 -1.15
CA LEU A 24 -4.37 -3.38 -0.31
C LEU A 24 -4.52 -1.98 0.31
N VAL A 25 -4.87 -0.97 -0.49
CA VAL A 25 -5.09 0.39 0.02
C VAL A 25 -6.24 0.40 1.03
N ALA A 26 -7.37 -0.23 0.72
CA ALA A 26 -8.52 -0.26 1.61
C ALA A 26 -8.20 -0.92 2.96
N GLN A 27 -7.41 -1.99 2.97
CA GLN A 27 -7.05 -2.72 4.19
C GLN A 27 -5.99 -1.98 5.04
N TYR A 28 -4.98 -1.37 4.40
CA TYR A 28 -3.79 -0.91 5.13
C TYR A 28 -3.65 0.62 5.23
N LYS A 29 -4.43 1.41 4.47
CA LYS A 29 -4.28 2.88 4.44
C LYS A 29 -4.32 3.52 5.82
N GLU A 30 -5.34 3.21 6.62
CA GLU A 30 -5.52 3.85 7.94
C GLU A 30 -4.38 3.51 8.90
N ARG A 31 -4.03 2.23 9.00
CA ARG A 31 -2.94 1.78 9.89
C ARG A 31 -1.59 2.38 9.46
N LEU A 32 -1.30 2.40 8.17
CA LEU A 32 -0.07 3.00 7.64
C LEU A 32 -0.05 4.52 7.83
N TYR A 33 -1.19 5.20 7.66
CA TYR A 33 -1.30 6.63 7.93
C TYR A 33 -0.91 6.95 9.37
N TRP A 34 -1.49 6.25 10.35
CA TRP A 34 -1.18 6.50 11.76
C TRP A 34 0.28 6.21 12.10
N GLN A 35 0.86 5.17 11.50
CA GLN A 35 2.27 4.86 11.71
C GLN A 35 3.17 5.96 11.11
N ILE A 36 2.88 6.41 9.89
CA ILE A 36 3.63 7.50 9.23
C ILE A 36 3.46 8.81 9.99
N ARG A 37 2.25 9.12 10.43
CA ARG A 37 1.92 10.31 11.22
C ARG A 37 2.75 10.42 12.50
N ASN A 38 3.08 9.30 13.13
CA ASN A 38 3.94 9.26 14.31
C ASN A 38 5.44 9.40 14.00
N MET A 39 5.84 9.31 12.73
CA MET A 39 7.24 9.40 12.28
C MET A 39 7.62 10.76 11.69
N VAL A 40 6.67 11.45 11.05
CA VAL A 40 6.92 12.75 10.41
C VAL A 40 6.90 13.90 11.42
N LEU A 41 7.72 14.92 11.18
CA LEU A 41 7.77 16.14 12.01
C LEU A 41 6.61 17.08 11.72
N ASP A 42 6.31 17.29 10.43
CA ASP A 42 5.13 18.00 9.98
C ASP A 42 4.02 17.00 9.69
N HIS A 43 2.86 17.25 10.27
CA HIS A 43 1.69 16.41 10.12
C HIS A 43 1.06 16.49 8.73
N ASP A 44 1.27 17.60 8.03
CA ASP A 44 0.75 17.79 6.67
C ASP A 44 1.53 16.92 5.65
N ASP A 45 2.77 16.54 5.97
CA ASP A 45 3.60 15.65 5.13
C ASP A 45 3.15 14.18 5.17
N ALA A 46 2.33 13.78 6.16
CA ALA A 46 1.98 12.37 6.37
C ALA A 46 1.24 11.77 5.17
N ASP A 47 0.37 12.55 4.54
CA ASP A 47 -0.40 12.11 3.37
C ASP A 47 0.49 11.91 2.14
N ASP A 48 1.49 12.78 1.93
CA ASP A 48 2.43 12.68 0.83
C ASP A 48 3.36 11.47 0.98
N VAL A 49 3.85 11.23 2.21
CA VAL A 49 4.67 10.04 2.51
C VAL A 49 3.84 8.76 2.32
N LEU A 50 2.57 8.77 2.73
CA LEU A 50 1.66 7.63 2.54
C LEU A 50 1.42 7.34 1.05
N GLN A 51 1.12 8.36 0.24
CA GLN A 51 0.96 8.20 -1.20
C GLN A 51 2.23 7.63 -1.84
N ASN A 52 3.40 8.22 -1.53
CA ASN A 52 4.68 7.75 -2.05
C ASN A 52 4.97 6.29 -1.66
N THR A 53 4.57 5.88 -0.46
CA THR A 53 4.70 4.50 0.02
C THR A 53 3.90 3.54 -0.87
N PHE A 54 2.62 3.84 -1.12
CA PHE A 54 1.79 3.02 -2.00
C PHE A 54 2.28 3.01 -3.46
N ILE A 55 2.76 4.14 -3.98
CA ILE A 55 3.39 4.22 -5.32
C ILE A 55 4.61 3.30 -5.40
N LYS A 56 5.47 3.31 -4.37
CA LYS A 56 6.65 2.44 -4.32
C LYS A 56 6.25 0.97 -4.27
N ILE A 57 5.24 0.60 -3.50
CA ILE A 57 4.72 -0.78 -3.48
C ILE A 57 4.25 -1.17 -4.88
N PHE A 58 3.38 -0.38 -5.51
CA PHE A 58 2.83 -0.70 -6.84
C PHE A 58 3.90 -0.92 -7.91
N ARG A 59 4.96 -0.11 -7.88
CA ARG A 59 6.08 -0.18 -8.84
C ARG A 59 7.02 -1.36 -8.60
N ASN A 60 7.19 -1.80 -7.35
CA ASN A 60 8.21 -2.78 -6.98
C ASN A 60 7.65 -4.15 -6.56
N ILE A 61 6.32 -4.34 -6.57
CA ILE A 61 5.70 -5.58 -6.07
C ILE A 61 6.11 -6.85 -6.83
N ASN A 62 6.56 -6.73 -8.07
CA ASN A 62 7.09 -7.85 -8.87
C ASN A 62 8.48 -8.31 -8.43
N SER A 63 9.15 -7.54 -7.55
CA SER A 63 10.46 -7.86 -6.98
C SER A 63 10.39 -8.31 -5.52
N PHE A 64 9.18 -8.49 -4.99
CA PHE A 64 8.91 -8.95 -3.63
C PHE A 64 8.91 -10.48 -3.54
#